data_AF-A0A947V746-F1
#
_entry.id   AF-A0A947V746-F1
#
_cell.length_a   1.000
_cell.length_b   1.000
_cell.length_c   1.000
_cell.angle_alpha   90.00
_cell.angle_beta   90.00
_cell.angle_gamma   90.00
#
_symmetry.space_group_name_H-M   'P 1'
#
loop_
_entity.id
_entity.type
_entity.pdbx_description
1 polymer ?
#
loop_
_entity_poly.entity_id
_entity_poly.type
_entity_poly.pdbx_seq_one_letter_code
_entity_poly.pdbx_strand_id
1 'polypeptide(L)'
;LVIAGSGCPHTALFKPMARFHLPLANEEETIFRATATYMLAQYFVKTGGGEADFNLERLRDLYRTIQEVNQAMATRVRSGSTTDSSVNAIVLLDMYAKALPYVIKQSLEELRYLFKPFLHSSDSPEKA
;
A
#
# COMPACT_ATOMS: atom_id res chain seq x y z
N LEU A 1 12.50 4.19 -5.17
CA LEU A 1 11.61 4.31 -6.35
C LEU A 1 11.89 3.33 -7.47
N VAL A 2 13.13 2.85 -7.64
CA VAL A 2 13.54 1.96 -8.73
C VAL A 2 12.65 0.73 -8.89
N ILE A 3 12.36 0.00 -7.80
CA ILE A 3 11.55 -1.24 -7.87
C ILE A 3 10.13 -0.97 -8.36
N ALA A 4 9.46 0.06 -7.83
CA ALA A 4 8.11 0.46 -8.23
C ALA A 4 8.05 1.10 -9.63
N GLY A 5 9.14 1.73 -10.08
CA GLY A 5 9.27 2.30 -11.42
C GLY A 5 9.80 1.32 -12.48
N SER A 6 10.14 0.09 -12.09
CA SER A 6 10.69 -0.92 -12.99
C SER A 6 9.61 -1.54 -13.89
N GLY A 7 10.03 -2.41 -14.81
CA GLY A 7 9.14 -3.21 -15.65
C GLY A 7 8.51 -4.42 -14.93
N CYS A 8 8.75 -4.62 -13.63
CA CYS A 8 8.18 -5.75 -12.89
C CYS A 8 6.65 -5.62 -12.80
N PRO A 9 5.87 -6.59 -13.28
CA PRO A 9 4.40 -6.52 -13.24
C PRO A 9 3.87 -6.55 -11.81
N HIS A 10 4.54 -7.26 -10.90
CA HIS A 10 4.13 -7.38 -9.50
C HIS A 10 4.24 -6.05 -8.74
N THR A 11 5.09 -5.12 -9.19
CA THR A 11 5.28 -3.81 -8.52
C THR A 11 4.57 -2.67 -9.24
N ALA A 12 3.87 -2.96 -10.34
CA ALA A 12 3.23 -1.94 -11.18
C ALA A 12 2.17 -1.11 -10.43
N LEU A 13 1.48 -1.70 -9.44
CA LEU A 13 0.49 -1.00 -8.61
C LEU A 13 1.12 0.07 -7.71
N PHE A 14 2.43 0.04 -7.49
CA PHE A 14 3.15 1.07 -6.73
C PHE A 14 3.59 2.27 -7.57
N LYS A 15 3.35 2.28 -8.89
CA LYS A 15 3.71 3.42 -9.75
C LYS A 15 3.13 4.77 -9.28
N PRO A 16 1.86 4.87 -8.83
CA PRO A 16 1.35 6.12 -8.26
C PRO A 16 2.10 6.53 -7.00
N MET A 17 2.39 5.57 -6.10
CA MET A 17 3.17 5.82 -4.89
C MET A 17 4.62 6.21 -5.19
N ALA A 18 5.17 5.80 -6.33
CA ALA A 18 6.47 6.25 -6.80
C ALA A 18 6.42 7.68 -7.35
N ARG A 19 5.35 8.02 -8.09
CA ARG A 19 5.11 9.36 -8.63
C ARG A 19 4.92 10.41 -7.54
N PHE A 20 4.25 10.03 -6.45
CA PHE A 20 3.97 10.85 -5.27
C PHE A 20 4.73 10.31 -4.04
N HIS A 21 6.03 10.10 -4.21
CA HIS A 21 6.87 9.53 -3.15
C HIS A 21 6.90 10.42 -1.91
N LEU A 22 6.72 9.80 -0.74
CA LEU A 22 6.98 10.43 0.56
C LEU A 22 8.29 9.84 1.12
N PRO A 23 9.37 10.62 1.23
CA PRO A 23 10.60 10.17 1.86
C PRO A 23 10.40 9.90 3.35
N LEU A 24 11.05 8.85 3.86
CA LEU A 24 11.07 8.50 5.29
C LEU A 24 9.65 8.34 5.90
N ALA A 25 8.69 7.87 5.10
CA ALA A 25 7.33 7.63 5.56
C ALA A 25 7.31 6.63 6.72
N ASN A 26 6.56 6.95 7.78
CA ASN A 26 6.31 6.04 8.88
C ASN A 26 5.28 4.95 8.48
N GLU A 27 4.93 4.07 9.42
CA GLU A 27 3.98 2.98 9.17
C GLU A 27 2.57 3.49 8.83
N GLU A 28 2.03 4.42 9.62
CA GLU A 28 0.70 5.01 9.42
C GLU A 28 0.62 5.71 8.06
N GLU A 29 1.63 6.50 7.70
CA GLU A 29 1.75 7.17 6.39
C GLU A 29 1.86 6.16 5.24
N THR A 30 2.58 5.06 5.44
CA THR A 30 2.72 3.99 4.45
C THR A 30 1.38 3.30 4.20
N ILE A 31 0.64 2.98 5.27
CA ILE A 31 -0.68 2.35 5.20
C ILE A 31 -1.68 3.28 4.55
N PHE A 32 -1.74 4.54 4.99
CA PHE A 32 -2.61 5.56 4.40
C PHE A 32 -2.34 5.69 2.90
N ARG A 33 -1.07 5.82 2.49
CA ARG A 33 -0.71 5.97 1.07
C ARG A 33 -1.06 4.73 0.25
N ALA A 34 -0.81 3.53 0.77
CA ALA A 34 -1.14 2.29 0.08
C ALA A 34 -2.65 2.12 -0.12
N THR A 35 -3.42 2.31 0.97
CA THR A 35 -4.88 2.16 0.96
C THR A 35 -5.56 3.27 0.16
N ALA A 36 -5.18 4.53 0.31
CA ALA A 36 -5.74 5.63 -0.47
C ALA A 36 -5.43 5.49 -1.97
N THR A 37 -4.20 5.11 -2.32
CA THR A 37 -3.84 4.82 -3.72
C THR A 37 -4.69 3.70 -4.28
N TYR A 38 -4.89 2.62 -3.51
CA TYR A 38 -5.71 1.51 -3.92
C TYR A 38 -7.18 1.92 -4.07
N MET A 39 -7.78 2.60 -3.11
CA MET A 39 -9.18 3.06 -3.20
C MET A 39 -9.42 3.96 -4.41
N LEU A 40 -8.47 4.81 -4.77
CA LEU A 40 -8.55 5.61 -6.00
C LEU A 40 -8.47 4.74 -7.26
N ALA A 41 -7.64 3.70 -7.27
CA ALA A 41 -7.63 2.72 -8.35
C ALA A 41 -8.98 2.00 -8.47
N GLN A 42 -9.60 1.63 -7.35
CA GLN A 42 -10.91 0.97 -7.32
C GLN A 42 -12.02 1.89 -7.80
N TYR A 43 -11.95 3.19 -7.51
CA TYR A 43 -12.84 4.19 -8.09
C TYR A 43 -12.76 4.17 -9.63
N PHE A 44 -11.56 4.16 -10.21
CA PHE A 44 -11.41 4.07 -11.67
C PHE A 44 -11.89 2.73 -12.26
N VAL A 45 -11.68 1.62 -11.54
CA VAL A 45 -12.23 0.31 -11.95
C VAL A 45 -13.76 0.39 -12.01
N LYS A 46 -14.40 0.99 -10.99
CA LYS A 46 -15.85 1.13 -10.92
C LYS A 46 -16.40 2.02 -12.03
N THR A 47 -15.77 3.17 -12.29
CA THR A 47 -16.22 4.09 -13.36
C THR A 47 -15.98 3.52 -14.75
N GLY A 48 -15.02 2.61 -14.91
CA GLY A 48 -14.81 1.82 -16.13
C GLY A 48 -15.77 0.63 -16.30
N GLY A 49 -16.77 0.46 -15.43
CA GLY A 49 -17.75 -0.64 -15.49
C GLY A 49 -17.28 -1.97 -14.87
N GLY A 50 -16.11 -1.98 -14.22
CA GLY A 50 -15.59 -3.15 -13.52
C GLY A 50 -16.12 -3.30 -12.09
N GLU A 51 -15.79 -4.44 -11.47
CA GLU A 51 -16.09 -4.70 -10.07
C GLU A 51 -14.97 -4.18 -9.15
N ALA A 52 -15.29 -3.16 -8.35
CA ALA A 52 -14.39 -2.61 -7.35
C ALA A 52 -14.33 -3.50 -6.11
N ASP A 53 -13.11 -3.80 -5.67
CA ASP A 53 -12.86 -4.47 -4.39
C ASP A 53 -12.54 -3.40 -3.34
N PHE A 54 -13.55 -2.99 -2.57
CA PHE A 54 -13.40 -2.08 -1.42
C PHE A 54 -13.04 -2.82 -0.13
N ASN A 55 -13.00 -4.16 -0.15
CA ASN A 55 -12.62 -5.00 0.99
C ASN A 55 -11.10 -5.22 1.09
N LEU A 56 -10.34 -4.71 0.11
CA LEU A 56 -8.87 -4.76 0.04
C LEU A 56 -8.29 -6.17 -0.13
N GLU A 57 -9.11 -7.11 -0.57
CA GLU A 57 -8.71 -8.51 -0.72
C GLU A 57 -7.59 -8.65 -1.76
N ARG A 58 -7.69 -7.98 -2.92
CA ARG A 58 -6.60 -8.01 -3.93
C ARG A 58 -5.37 -7.22 -3.49
N LEU A 59 -5.54 -6.18 -2.68
CA LEU A 59 -4.41 -5.44 -2.10
C LEU A 59 -3.62 -6.33 -1.13
N ARG A 60 -4.32 -7.11 -0.30
CA ARG A 60 -3.71 -8.09 0.59
C ARG A 60 -2.89 -9.12 -0.19
N ASP A 61 -3.45 -9.66 -1.26
CA ASP A 61 -2.79 -10.69 -2.07
C ASP A 61 -1.60 -10.13 -2.86
N LEU A 62 -1.68 -8.87 -3.31
CA LEU A 62 -0.55 -8.13 -3.85
C LEU A 62 0.61 -8.08 -2.83
N TYR A 63 0.33 -7.68 -1.59
CA TYR A 63 1.37 -7.53 -0.57
C TYR A 63 2.03 -8.87 -0.20
N ARG A 64 1.29 -9.99 -0.23
CA ARG A 64 1.86 -11.35 -0.14
C ARG A 64 2.83 -11.63 -1.29
N THR A 65 2.44 -11.28 -2.53
CA THR A 65 3.31 -11.43 -3.70
C THR A 65 4.57 -10.57 -3.58
N ILE A 66 4.45 -9.36 -3.04
CA ILE A 66 5.58 -8.45 -2.82
C ILE A 66 6.55 -8.98 -1.77
N GLN A 67 6.04 -9.68 -0.75
CA GLN A 67 6.88 -10.36 0.22
C GLN A 67 7.80 -11.39 -0.46
N GLU A 68 7.27 -12.21 -1.36
CA GLU A 68 8.06 -13.19 -2.13
C GLU A 68 9.11 -12.49 -3.01
N VAL A 69 8.72 -11.40 -3.68
CA VAL A 69 9.65 -10.59 -4.50
C VAL A 69 10.78 -10.02 -3.63
N ASN A 70 10.46 -9.44 -2.47
CA ASN A 70 11.44 -8.84 -1.57
C ASN A 70 12.41 -9.90 -1.04
N GLN A 71 11.92 -11.07 -0.62
CA GLN A 71 12.77 -12.17 -0.15
C GLN A 71 13.72 -12.66 -1.26
N ALA A 72 13.21 -12.89 -2.46
CA ALA A 72 14.03 -13.31 -3.59
C ALA A 72 15.07 -12.24 -3.98
N MET A 73 14.70 -10.96 -3.90
CA MET A 73 15.63 -9.84 -4.13
C MET A 73 16.69 -9.74 -3.03
N ALA A 74 16.33 -9.91 -1.77
CA ALA A 74 17.26 -9.90 -0.65
C ALA A 74 18.32 -11.00 -0.81
N THR A 75 17.93 -12.20 -1.20
CA THR A 75 18.87 -13.31 -1.48
C THR A 75 19.84 -12.97 -2.61
N ARG A 76 19.34 -12.43 -3.73
CA ARG A 76 20.19 -12.04 -4.88
C ARG A 76 21.16 -10.90 -4.55
N VAL A 77 20.69 -9.91 -3.80
CA VAL A 77 21.54 -8.77 -3.39
C VAL A 77 22.58 -9.25 -2.38
N ARG A 78 22.23 -10.14 -1.47
CA ARG A 78 23.17 -10.72 -0.51
C ARG A 78 24.31 -11.48 -1.20
N SER A 79 24.03 -12.20 -2.29
CA SER A 79 25.09 -12.92 -3.02
C SER A 79 26.02 -12.02 -3.84
N GLY A 80 25.61 -10.79 -4.14
CA GLY A 80 26.39 -9.84 -4.95
C GLY A 80 26.93 -8.62 -4.18
N SER A 81 26.58 -8.45 -2.91
CA SER A 81 26.96 -7.28 -2.12
C SER A 81 28.08 -7.62 -1.15
N THR A 82 29.04 -6.71 -1.01
CA THR A 82 30.11 -6.78 0.00
C THR A 82 29.66 -6.25 1.37
N THR A 83 28.50 -5.59 1.45
CA THR A 83 27.95 -5.02 2.69
C THR A 83 26.47 -5.39 2.89
N ASP A 84 26.02 -5.39 4.14
CA ASP A 84 24.61 -5.72 4.47
C ASP A 84 23.64 -4.55 4.27
N SER A 85 24.12 -3.33 4.03
CA SER A 85 23.28 -2.12 3.94
C SER A 85 22.14 -2.25 2.92
N SER A 86 22.47 -2.75 1.72
CA SER A 86 21.51 -2.96 0.64
C SER A 86 20.51 -4.08 0.96
N VAL A 87 20.95 -5.12 1.69
CA VAL A 87 20.09 -6.23 2.10
C VAL A 87 19.13 -5.78 3.21
N ASN A 88 19.63 -5.03 4.20
CA ASN A 88 18.83 -4.47 5.28
C ASN A 88 17.74 -3.52 4.77
N ALA A 89 18.02 -2.75 3.72
CA ALA A 89 17.01 -1.92 3.07
C ALA A 89 15.86 -2.76 2.48
N ILE A 90 16.16 -3.92 1.88
CA ILE A 90 15.13 -4.83 1.34
C ILE A 90 14.37 -5.53 2.48
N VAL A 91 15.06 -5.92 3.56
CA VAL A 91 14.42 -6.52 4.74
C VAL A 91 13.42 -5.54 5.36
N LEU A 92 13.76 -4.25 5.47
CA LEU A 92 12.83 -3.24 5.95
C LEU A 92 11.59 -3.13 5.05
N LEU A 93 11.76 -3.18 3.72
CA LEU A 93 10.64 -3.22 2.78
C LEU A 93 9.79 -4.49 2.95
N ASP A 94 10.43 -5.64 3.21
CA ASP A 94 9.74 -6.91 3.47
C ASP A 94 8.91 -6.87 4.75
N MET A 95 9.36 -6.16 5.78
CA MET A 95 8.57 -5.99 7.01
C MET A 95 7.22 -5.33 6.73
N TYR A 96 7.19 -4.27 5.90
CA TYR A 96 5.92 -3.66 5.49
C TYR A 96 5.09 -4.60 4.61
N ALA A 97 5.73 -5.32 3.67
CA ALA A 97 5.06 -6.30 2.83
C ALA A 97 4.35 -7.39 3.64
N LYS A 98 5.00 -7.85 4.71
CA LYS A 98 4.54 -8.89 5.62
C LYS A 98 3.48 -8.39 6.61
N ALA A 99 3.61 -7.17 7.13
CA ALA A 99 2.70 -6.64 8.14
C ALA A 99 1.33 -6.28 7.53
N LEU A 100 1.33 -5.61 6.38
CA LEU A 100 0.12 -5.01 5.81
C LEU A 100 -1.04 -6.00 5.67
N PRO A 101 -0.86 -7.25 5.16
CA PRO A 101 -1.95 -8.20 5.02
C PRO A 101 -2.75 -8.50 6.30
N TYR A 102 -2.13 -8.36 7.47
CA TYR A 102 -2.73 -8.67 8.75
C TYR A 102 -3.29 -7.42 9.44
N VAL A 103 -2.61 -6.28 9.31
CA VAL A 103 -2.94 -5.07 10.08
C VAL A 103 -3.87 -4.12 9.33
N ILE A 104 -4.03 -4.27 8.00
CA ILE A 104 -4.72 -3.26 7.16
C ILE A 104 -6.11 -2.87 7.65
N LYS A 105 -6.91 -3.83 8.14
CA LYS A 105 -8.27 -3.54 8.66
C LYS A 105 -8.21 -2.75 9.96
N GLN A 106 -7.32 -3.13 10.87
CA GLN A 106 -7.13 -2.44 12.14
C GLN A 106 -6.59 -1.02 11.90
N SER A 107 -5.54 -0.90 11.09
CA SER A 107 -4.92 0.39 10.80
C SER A 107 -5.87 1.35 10.05
N LEU A 108 -6.81 0.85 9.26
CA LEU A 108 -7.86 1.69 8.67
C LEU A 108 -8.86 2.21 9.69
N GLU A 109 -9.21 1.40 10.69
CA GLU A 109 -10.05 1.86 11.79
C GLU A 109 -9.30 2.89 12.64
N GLU A 110 -8.00 2.70 12.85
CA GLU A 110 -7.13 3.69 13.49
C GLU A 110 -7.03 5.00 12.69
N LEU A 111 -7.12 4.96 11.36
CA LEU A 111 -7.16 6.17 10.51
C LEU A 111 -8.54 6.85 10.47
N ARG A 112 -9.60 6.18 10.92
CA ARG A 112 -10.99 6.63 10.76
C ARG A 112 -11.26 7.99 11.39
N TYR A 113 -10.58 8.32 12.49
CA TYR A 113 -10.77 9.62 13.16
C TYR A 113 -10.41 10.81 12.25
N LEU A 114 -9.48 10.63 11.31
CA LEU A 114 -9.07 11.66 10.34
C LEU A 114 -10.20 11.99 9.35
N PHE A 115 -11.15 11.06 9.16
CA PHE A 115 -12.25 11.20 8.21
C PHE A 115 -13.57 11.64 8.86
N LYS A 116 -13.59 11.95 10.16
CA LYS A 116 -14.79 12.41 10.88
C LYS A 116 -15.63 13.45 10.11
N PRO A 117 -15.05 14.50 9.49
CA PRO A 117 -15.84 15.48 8.73
C PRO A 117 -16.67 14.87 7.58
N PHE A 118 -16.20 13.78 6.95
CA PHE A 118 -16.93 13.06 5.90
C PHE A 118 -17.97 12.08 6.45
N LEU A 119 -17.86 11.72 7.73
CA LEU A 119 -18.76 10.76 8.40
C LEU A 119 -19.94 11.44 9.09
N HIS A 120 -19.82 12.72 9.45
CA HIS A 120 -20.87 13.48 10.14
C HIS A 120 -21.86 14.20 9.20
N SER A 121 -21.72 14.06 7.88
CA SER A 121 -22.61 14.68 6.89
C SER A 121 -23.93 13.95 6.65
N SER A 122 -24.31 12.97 7.49
CA SER A 122 -25.64 12.33 7.45
C SER A 122 -26.67 12.89 8.44
N ASP A 123 -26.33 13.92 9.22
CA ASP A 123 -27.30 14.62 10.08
C ASP A 123 -27.47 16.07 9.61
N SER A 124 -28.41 16.29 8.68
CA SER A 124 -29.11 17.58 8.58
C SER A 124 -30.58 17.34 8.86
N PRO A 125 -31.19 18.08 9.80
CA PRO A 125 -32.55 17.86 10.25
C PRO A 125 -33.53 18.40 9.19
N GLU A 126 -34.18 17.50 8.46
CA GLU A 126 -35.32 17.86 7.64
C GLU A 126 -36.55 18.04 8.54
N LYS A 127 -36.64 19.21 9.18
CA LYS A 127 -37.87 19.80 9.70
C LYS A 127 -37.86 21.30 9.48
N ALA A 128 -38.51 21.72 8.40
CA ALA A 128 -39.18 23.01 8.26
C ALA A 128 -40.47 22.78 7.47
#